data_AF-A0A7C7JWR9-F1
#
_entry.id   AF-A0A7C7JWR9-F1
#
_cell.length_a   1.000
_cell.length_b   1.000
_cell.length_c   1.000
_cell.angle_alpha   90.00
_cell.angle_beta   90.00
_cell.angle_gamma   90.00
#
_symmetry.space_group_name_H-M   'P 1'
#
loop_
_entity.id
_entity.type
_entity.pdbx_description
1 polymer ?
#
loop_
_entity_poly.entity_id
_entity_poly.type
_entity_poly.pdbx_seq_one_letter_code
_entity_poly.pdbx_strand_id
1 'polypeptide(L)'
;GFVVFSEMYYGNGWNAYIDGNLKPHYKVNYALRGLQIPKGKHTIEFKFEPKVVKTGSQIALASSVILFLLIIGGLFYQFKNRKPE
;
A
#
# COMPACT_ATOMS: atom_id res chain seq x y z
N GLY A 1 13.77 9.22 25.20
CA GLY A 1 15.13 8.83 24.77
C GLY A 1 15.10 8.36 23.33
N PHE A 2 16.25 8.04 22.76
CA PHE A 2 16.33 7.43 21.43
C PHE A 2 16.48 5.92 21.58
N VAL A 3 15.62 5.14 20.90
CA VAL A 3 15.63 3.68 20.97
C VAL A 3 15.93 3.12 19.59
N VAL A 4 16.83 2.13 19.56
CA VAL A 4 17.22 1.39 18.36
C VAL A 4 16.55 0.01 18.43
N PHE A 5 15.89 -0.39 17.35
CA PHE A 5 15.26 -1.69 17.21
C PHE A 5 16.12 -2.57 16.31
N SER A 6 16.22 -3.87 16.63
CA SER A 6 16.88 -4.87 15.78
C SER A 6 16.01 -5.26 14.57
N GLU A 7 15.44 -4.27 13.91
CA GLU A 7 14.50 -4.39 12.79
C GLU A 7 15.06 -3.65 11.57
N MET A 8 14.93 -4.24 10.39
CA MET A 8 15.46 -3.66 9.15
C MET A 8 14.76 -2.34 8.83
N TYR A 9 15.51 -1.30 8.55
CA TYR A 9 14.99 -0.04 8.03
C TYR A 9 14.61 -0.21 6.57
N TYR A 10 13.36 0.08 6.27
CA TYR A 10 12.86 0.14 4.90
C TYR A 10 12.08 1.44 4.72
N GLY A 11 12.66 2.37 3.96
CA GLY A 11 12.14 3.75 3.87
C GLY A 11 10.78 3.89 3.20
N ASN A 12 10.28 2.83 2.55
CA ASN A 12 9.05 2.87 1.75
C ASN A 12 7.98 1.94 2.32
N GLY A 13 6.83 2.48 2.73
CA GLY A 13 5.67 1.67 3.09
C GLY A 13 5.66 1.10 4.50
N TRP A 14 6.73 1.24 5.30
CA TRP A 14 6.63 1.05 6.75
C TRP A 14 6.31 2.37 7.45
N ASN A 15 5.27 2.37 8.26
CA ASN A 15 4.89 3.47 9.14
C ASN A 15 5.17 3.07 10.60
N ALA A 16 5.58 4.05 11.40
CA ALA A 16 5.81 3.85 12.83
C ALA A 16 4.84 4.72 13.63
N TYR A 17 4.22 4.13 14.65
CA TYR A 17 3.24 4.80 15.49
C TYR A 17 3.68 4.73 16.95
N ILE A 18 3.49 5.83 17.68
CA ILE A 18 3.60 5.87 19.13
C ILE A 18 2.21 6.22 19.66
N ASP A 19 1.59 5.29 20.39
CA ASP A 19 0.22 5.41 20.92
C ASP A 19 -0.78 5.78 19.82
N GLY A 20 -0.69 5.12 18.65
CA GLY A 20 -1.55 5.37 17.50
C GLY A 20 -1.21 6.62 16.67
N ASN A 21 -0.27 7.46 17.10
CA ASN A 21 0.13 8.66 16.36
C ASN A 21 1.31 8.37 15.45
N LEU A 22 1.19 8.73 14.16
CA LEU A 22 2.26 8.56 13.18
C LEU A 22 3.49 9.37 13.57
N LYS A 23 4.65 8.71 13.64
CA LYS A 23 5.94 9.32 13.96
C LYS A 23 7.00 8.92 12.94
N PRO A 24 7.95 9.82 12.64
CA PRO A 24 9.10 9.47 11.83
C PRO A 24 9.98 8.45 12.56
N HIS A 25 10.52 7.52 11.79
CA HIS A 25 11.56 6.59 12.23
C HIS A 25 12.76 6.72 11.30
N TYR A 26 13.95 6.42 11.83
CA TYR A 26 15.21 6.76 11.20
C TYR A 26 16.03 5.52 10.90
N LYS A 27 16.77 5.55 9.80
CA LYS A 27 17.82 4.57 9.52
C LYS A 27 19.00 4.84 10.44
N VAL A 28 19.38 3.86 11.24
CA VAL A 28 20.51 3.93 12.17
C VAL A 28 21.37 2.68 12.01
N ASN A 29 22.66 2.79 12.34
CA ASN A 29 23.62 1.70 12.17
C ASN A 29 23.52 1.03 10.79
N TYR A 30 23.37 1.85 9.75
CA TYR A 30 23.22 1.46 8.34
C TYR A 30 21.95 0.70 7.96
N ALA A 31 21.43 -0.14 8.84
CA ALA A 31 20.45 -1.16 8.55
C ALA A 31 19.25 -1.14 9.51
N LEU A 32 19.43 -0.65 10.74
CA LEU A 32 18.41 -0.73 11.78
C LEU A 32 17.46 0.47 11.75
N ARG A 33 16.29 0.33 12.35
CA ARG A 33 15.36 1.45 12.57
C ARG A 33 15.47 1.99 14.00
N GLY A 34 15.40 3.31 14.14
CA GLY A 34 15.39 4.00 15.43
C GLY A 34 14.24 4.99 15.55
N LEU A 35 13.73 5.19 16.76
CA LEU A 35 12.71 6.19 17.07
C LEU A 35 13.11 7.05 18.26
N GLN A 36 12.70 8.32 18.19
CA GLN A 36 12.67 9.20 19.35
C GLN A 36 11.37 8.93 20.13
N ILE A 37 11.48 8.46 21.37
CA ILE A 37 10.34 8.12 22.23
C ILE A 37 10.30 9.07 23.42
N PRO A 38 9.16 9.67 23.75
CA PRO A 38 9.00 10.47 24.97
C PRO A 38 9.26 9.65 26.24
N LYS A 39 9.36 10.33 27.39
CA LYS A 39 9.45 9.63 28.68
C LYS A 39 8.07 9.07 29.02
N GLY A 40 8.00 7.80 29.41
CA GLY A 40 6.77 7.17 29.86
C GLY A 40 6.62 5.74 29.33
N LYS A 41 5.43 5.19 29.53
CA LYS A 41 5.00 3.94 28.90
C LYS A 41 4.30 4.29 27.59
N HIS A 42 4.76 3.72 26.51
CA HIS A 42 4.23 3.94 25.17
C HIS A 42 4.12 2.62 24.44
N THR A 43 3.08 2.47 23.63
CA THR A 43 2.92 1.36 22.69
C THR A 43 3.47 1.77 21.34
N ILE A 44 4.40 0.97 20.80
CA ILE A 44 4.99 1.23 19.49
C ILE A 44 4.49 0.19 18.51
N GLU A 45 3.89 0.67 17.43
CA GLU A 45 3.38 -0.16 16.35
C GLU A 45 4.11 0.17 15.05
N PHE A 46 4.61 -0.85 14.38
CA PHE A 46 5.09 -0.74 13.01
C PHE A 46 4.04 -1.37 12.09
N LYS A 47 3.55 -0.62 11.10
CA LYS A 47 2.54 -1.10 10.14
C LYS A 47 3.09 -1.00 8.73
N PHE A 48 2.97 -2.08 7.96
CA PHE A 48 3.34 -2.09 6.55
C PHE A 48 2.12 -1.66 5.71
N GLU A 49 2.11 -0.40 5.30
CA GLU A 49 1.03 0.26 4.57
C GLU A 49 1.54 0.91 3.27
N PRO A 50 2.09 0.13 2.33
CA PRO A 50 2.62 0.67 1.07
C PRO A 50 1.49 1.26 0.22
N LYS A 51 1.54 2.58 0.00
CA LYS A 51 0.59 3.28 -0.89
C LYS A 51 0.54 2.69 -2.30
N VAL A 52 1.68 2.21 -2.80
CA VAL A 52 1.80 1.61 -4.13
C VAL A 52 0.91 0.38 -4.31
N VAL A 53 0.78 -0.47 -3.29
CA VAL A 53 -0.10 -1.65 -3.37
C VAL A 53 -1.55 -1.21 -3.46
N LYS A 54 -1.96 -0.22 -2.66
CA LYS A 54 -3.33 0.31 -2.68
C LYS A 54 -3.67 0.91 -4.05
N THR A 55 -2.81 1.78 -4.58
CA THR A 55 -3.05 2.43 -5.88
C THR A 55 -2.95 1.44 -7.04
N GLY A 56 -1.95 0.56 -7.03
CA GLY A 56 -1.77 -0.46 -8.07
C GLY A 56 -2.96 -1.40 -8.18
N SER A 57 -3.50 -1.88 -7.05
CA SER A 57 -4.68 -2.71 -7.03
C SER A 57 -5.93 -2.00 -7.58
N GLN A 58 -6.08 -0.70 -7.31
CA GLN A 58 -7.19 0.08 -7.86
C GLN A 58 -7.09 0.24 -9.39
N ILE A 59 -5.89 0.52 -9.90
CA ILE A 59 -5.65 0.64 -11.34
C ILE A 59 -5.89 -0.70 -12.05
N ALA A 60 -5.38 -1.80 -11.47
CA ALA A 60 -5.60 -3.13 -12.01
C ALA A 60 -7.10 -3.48 -12.06
N LEU A 61 -7.84 -3.19 -10.99
CA LEU A 61 -9.28 -3.40 -10.95
C LEU A 61 -10.01 -2.58 -12.02
N ALA A 62 -9.71 -1.29 -12.13
CA ALA A 62 -10.32 -0.42 -13.14
C ALA A 62 -10.03 -0.92 -14.56
N SER A 63 -8.78 -1.33 -14.83
CA SER A 63 -8.36 -1.87 -16.13
C SER A 63 -9.12 -3.15 -16.46
N SER A 64 -9.28 -4.06 -15.50
CA SER A 64 -10.06 -5.29 -15.65
C SER A 64 -11.52 -5.01 -15.94
N VAL A 65 -12.14 -4.05 -15.25
CA VAL A 65 -13.53 -3.64 -15.50
C VAL A 65 -13.70 -3.09 -16.90
N ILE A 66 -12.80 -2.20 -17.34
CA ILE A 66 -12.83 -1.63 -18.69
C ILE A 66 -12.69 -2.73 -19.74
N LEU A 67 -11.72 -3.64 -19.58
CA LEU A 67 -11.52 -4.75 -20.49
C LEU A 67 -12.76 -5.64 -20.58
N PHE A 68 -13.37 -5.96 -19.44
CA PHE A 68 -14.58 -6.76 -19.37
C PHE A 68 -15.75 -6.09 -20.12
N LEU A 69 -15.94 -4.78 -19.94
CA LEU A 69 -16.95 -4.01 -20.65
C LEU A 69 -16.70 -3.96 -22.16
N LEU A 70 -15.44 -3.84 -22.59
CA LEU A 70 -15.08 -3.87 -24.01
C LEU A 70 -15.37 -5.24 -24.63
N ILE A 71 -15.08 -6.34 -23.92
CA ILE A 71 -15.39 -7.69 -24.39
C ILE A 71 -16.90 -7.86 -24.54
N ILE A 72 -17.68 -7.51 -23.51
CA ILE A 72 -19.15 -7.62 -23.57
C ILE A 72 -19.73 -6.72 -24.66
N GLY A 73 -19.28 -5.47 -24.74
CA GLY A 73 -19.74 -4.51 -25.75
C GLY A 73 -19.40 -4.99 -27.17
N GLY A 74 -18.21 -5.52 -27.38
CA GLY A 74 -17.78 -6.09 -28.66
C GLY A 74 -18.60 -7.32 -29.06
N LEU A 75 -18.81 -8.26 -28.13
CA LEU A 75 -19.65 -9.43 -28.37
C LEU A 75 -21.10 -9.02 -28.68
N PHE A 76 -21.68 -8.11 -27.90
CA PHE A 76 -23.03 -7.60 -28.13
C PHE A 76 -23.17 -6.94 -29.51
N TYR A 77 -22.21 -6.10 -29.90
CA TYR A 77 -22.19 -5.47 -31.23
C TYR A 77 -22.11 -6.53 -32.34
N GLN A 78 -21.28 -7.54 -32.17
CA GLN A 78 -21.15 -8.64 -33.13
C GLN A 78 -22.45 -9.44 -33.27
N PHE A 79 -23.10 -9.81 -32.16
CA PHE A 79 -24.35 -10.58 -32.19
C PHE A 79 -25.52 -9.76 -32.74
N LYS A 80 -25.59 -8.45 -32.44
CA LYS A 80 -26.61 -7.56 -33.01
C LYS A 80 -26.45 -7.36 -34.52
N ASN A 81 -25.21 -7.33 -35.01
CA ASN A 81 -24.92 -7.11 -36.44
C ASN A 81 -24.89 -8.39 -37.28
N ARG A 82 -25.07 -9.57 -36.68
CA ARG A 82 -25.41 -10.78 -37.43
C ARG A 82 -26.84 -10.63 -37.93
N LYS A 83 -27.00 -10.21 -39.19
CA LYS A 83 -28.26 -10.37 -39.91
C LYS A 83 -28.60 -11.87 -39.92
N PRO A 84 -29.85 -12.26 -39.62
CA PRO A 84 -30.31 -13.60 -39.92
C PRO A 84 -30.26 -13.76 -41.44
N GLU A 85 -29.44 -14.69 -41.93
CA GLU A 85 -29.61 -15.26 -43.27
C GLU A 85 -30.85 -16.15 -43.31
#